data_AF-A0A7C1SID4-F1
#
_entry.id   AF-A0A7C1SID4-F1
#
_cell.length_a   1.000
_cell.length_b   1.000
_cell.length_c   1.000
_cell.angle_alpha   90.00
_cell.angle_beta   90.00
_cell.angle_gamma   90.00
#
_symmetry.space_group_name_H-M   'P 1'
#
loop_
_entity.id
_entity.type
_entity.pdbx_description
1 polymer ?
#
loop_
_entity_poly.entity_id
_entity_poly.type
_entity_poly.pdbx_seq_one_letter_code
_entity_poly.pdbx_strand_id
1 'polypeptide(L)' 'MANSTKKKRLGELLIEEGVINDLQLATALGDQKQWGGKIGEILLRLKMMSEEDLAYALQARLKVKW' A
#
# COMPACT_ATOMS: atom_id res chain seq x y z
N MET A 1 -4.56 18.96 20.95
CA MET A 1 -5.35 18.34 19.87
C MET A 1 -4.69 17.01 19.48
N ALA A 2 -5.48 15.98 19.19
CA ALA A 2 -5.09 14.56 19.19
C ALA A 2 -3.89 14.22 18.28
N ASN A 3 -2.79 13.78 18.88
CA ASN A 3 -1.67 13.14 18.20
C ASN A 3 -2.02 11.67 17.91
N SER A 4 -2.82 11.43 16.86
CA SER A 4 -2.98 10.09 16.33
C SER A 4 -1.67 9.71 15.65
N THR A 5 -0.93 8.78 16.23
CA THR A 5 0.16 8.06 15.56
C THR A 5 -0.40 7.40 14.30
N LYS A 6 -0.52 8.15 13.20
CA LYS A 6 -0.98 7.64 11.91
C LYS A 6 0.04 6.61 11.46
N LYS A 7 -0.23 5.33 11.72
CA LYS A 7 0.41 4.24 11.00
C LYS A 7 0.23 4.57 9.52
N LYS A 8 1.32 4.92 8.82
CA LYS A 8 1.32 5.19 7.38
C LYS A 8 0.54 4.08 6.67
N ARG A 9 -0.36 4.43 5.76
CA ARG A 9 -1.13 3.44 5.01
C ARG A 9 -0.19 2.73 4.04
N LEU A 10 -0.49 1.46 3.72
CA LEU A 10 0.35 0.67 2.81
C LEU A 10 0.54 1.38 1.46
N GLY A 11 -0.52 1.97 0.91
CA GLY A 11 -0.45 2.69 -0.37
C GLY A 11 0.47 3.92 -0.33
N GLU A 12 0.47 4.67 0.78
CA GLU A 12 1.36 5.84 0.94
C GLU A 12 2.82 5.39 1.03
N LEU A 13 3.08 4.32 1.78
CA LEU A 13 4.41 3.74 1.90
C LEU A 13 4.93 3.25 0.53
N LEU A 14 4.08 2.61 -0.27
CA LEU A 14 4.46 2.15 -1.60
C LEU A 14 4.79 3.30 -2.57
N ILE A 15 4.18 4.47 -2.39
CA ILE A 15 4.53 5.69 -3.15
C ILE A 15 5.86 6.26 -2.66
N GLU A 16 6.07 6.33 -1.34
CA GLU A 16 7.32 6.81 -0.76
C GLU A 16 8.53 5.96 -1.17
N GLU A 17 8.35 4.63 -1.27
CA GLU A 17 9.39 3.70 -1.74
C GLU A 17 9.53 3.69 -3.28
N GLY A 18 8.69 4.43 -4.02
CA GLY A 18 8.74 4.51 -5.48
C GLY A 18 8.27 3.23 -6.20
N VAL A 19 7.61 2.31 -5.49
CA VAL A 19 7.05 1.07 -6.05
C VAL A 19 5.85 1.37 -6.95
N ILE A 20 4.98 2.29 -6.48
CA ILE A 20 3.81 2.74 -7.24
C ILE A 20 3.75 4.26 -7.25
N ASN A 21 2.96 4.83 -8.16
CA ASN A 21 2.64 6.26 -8.18
C ASN A 21 1.19 6.53 -7.72
N ASP A 22 0.86 7.82 -7.55
CA ASP A 22 -0.48 8.25 -7.13
C ASP A 22 -1.60 7.76 -8.05
N LEU A 23 -1.34 7.70 -9.37
CA LEU A 23 -2.32 7.25 -10.35
C LEU A 23 -2.62 5.74 -10.23
N GLN A 24 -1.59 4.93 -10.02
CA GLN A 24 -1.72 3.49 -9.78
C GLN A 24 -2.45 3.23 -8.45
N LEU A 25 -2.13 4.00 -7.40
CA LEU A 25 -2.85 3.92 -6.14
C LEU A 25 -4.33 4.30 -6.30
N ALA A 26 -4.63 5.38 -7.02
CA ALA A 26 -6.00 5.79 -7.29
C ALA A 26 -6.78 4.72 -8.07
N THR A 27 -6.13 4.08 -9.05
CA THR A 27 -6.72 2.98 -9.82
C THR A 27 -7.03 1.79 -8.92
N ALA A 28 -6.07 1.36 -8.09
CA ALA A 28 -6.27 0.27 -7.15
C ALA A 28 -7.35 0.58 -6.09
N LEU A 29 -7.47 1.84 -5.66
CA LEU A 29 -8.54 2.29 -4.75
C LEU A 29 -9.92 2.25 -5.43
N GLY A 30 -9.99 2.58 -6.72
CA GLY A 30 -11.20 2.43 -7.53
C GLY A 30 -11.66 0.97 -7.57
N ASP A 31 -10.73 0.07 -7.90
CA ASP A 31 -10.94 -1.38 -7.88
C ASP A 31 -11.38 -1.88 -6.50
N GLN A 32 -10.70 -1.42 -5.43
CA GLN A 32 -11.03 -1.78 -4.06
C GLN A 32 -12.44 -1.34 -3.67
N LYS A 33 -12.88 -0.16 -4.13
CA LYS A 33 -14.21 0.35 -3.84
C LYS A 33 -15.30 -0.45 -4.55
N GLN A 34 -15.01 -0.93 -5.76
CA GLN A 34 -15.97 -1.70 -6.56
C GLN A 34 -16.07 -3.16 -6.09
N TRP A 35 -14.93 -3.80 -5.80
CA TRP A 35 -14.85 -5.25 -5.57
C TRP A 35 -14.52 -5.63 -4.12
N GLY A 36 -14.10 -4.68 -3.28
CA GLY A 36 -13.54 -4.93 -1.97
C GLY A 36 -12.13 -5.52 -2.03
N GLY A 37 -11.63 -5.97 -0.88
CA GLY A 37 -10.33 -6.65 -0.76
C GLY A 37 -9.18 -5.75 -0.25
N LYS A 38 -7.97 -6.32 -0.21
CA LYS A 38 -6.77 -5.61 0.27
C LYS A 38 -6.07 -4.89 -0.88
N ILE A 39 -5.64 -3.65 -0.63
CA ILE A 39 -4.97 -2.83 -1.64
C ILE A 39 -3.71 -3.51 -2.23
N GLY A 40 -2.93 -4.23 -1.41
CA GLY A 40 -1.75 -4.94 -1.88
C GLY A 40 -2.08 -6.07 -2.86
N GLU A 41 -3.14 -6.84 -2.60
CA GLU A 41 -3.58 -7.92 -3.51
C GLU A 41 -4.13 -7.36 -4.83
N ILE A 42 -4.80 -6.20 -4.76
CA ILE A 42 -5.30 -5.50 -5.95
C ILE A 42 -4.13 -4.99 -6.79
N LEU A 43 -3.14 -4.37 -6.16
CA LEU A 43 -1.94 -3.86 -6.85
C LEU A 43 -1.14 -5.00 -7.51
N LEU A 44 -1.02 -6.16 -6.85
CA LEU A 44 -0.43 -7.37 -7.45
C LEU A 44 -1.24 -7.86 -8.65
N ARG A 45 -2.56 -7.97 -8.50
CA ARG A 45 -3.46 -8.41 -9.57
C ARG A 45 -3.41 -7.49 -10.79
N LEU A 46 -3.31 -6.18 -10.55
CA LEU A 46 -3.15 -5.16 -11.59
C LEU A 46 -1.73 -5.11 -12.18
N LYS A 47 -0.82 -5.98 -11.72
CA LYS A 47 0.61 -6.00 -12.10
C LYS A 47 1.30 -4.65 -11.93
N MET A 48 0.83 -3.86 -10.96
CA MET A 48 1.39 -2.56 -10.60
C MET A 48 2.53 -2.69 -9.59
N MET A 49 2.64 -3.84 -8.94
CA MET A 49 3.74 -4.20 -8.05
C MET A 49 3.99 -5.71 -8.13
N SER A 50 5.14 -6.15 -7.64
CA SER A 50 5.50 -7.57 -7.49
C SER A 50 5.29 -8.10 -6.07
N GLU A 51 5.31 -9.42 -5.89
CA GLU A 51 5.17 -10.05 -4.56
C GLU A 51 6.31 -9.67 -3.62
N GLU A 52 7.51 -9.51 -4.17
CA GLU A 52 8.70 -9.03 -3.45
C GLU A 52 8.52 -7.60 -2.96
N ASP A 53 7.97 -6.69 -3.78
CA ASP A 53 7.64 -5.32 -3.36
C ASP A 53 6.62 -5.31 -2.22
N LEU A 54 5.61 -6.19 -2.31
CA LEU A 54 4.58 -6.29 -1.28
C LEU A 54 5.17 -6.80 0.03
N ALA A 55 6.01 -7.83 -0.03
CA ALA A 55 6.70 -8.36 1.12
C ALA A 55 7.61 -7.30 1.77
N TYR A 56 8.31 -6.49 0.96
CA TYR A 56 9.14 -5.40 1.45
C TYR A 56 8.31 -4.33 2.17
N ALA A 57 7.22 -3.87 1.55
CA ALA A 57 6.35 -2.85 2.13
C ALA A 57 5.65 -3.34 3.41
N LEU A 58 5.28 -4.62 3.48
CA LEU A 58 4.72 -5.23 4.70
C LEU A 58 5.76 -5.31 5.82
N GLN A 59 7.01 -5.67 5.51
CA GLN A 59 8.11 -5.67 6.48
C GLN A 59 8.41 -4.26 7.00
N ALA A 60 8.45 -3.26 6.12
CA ALA A 60 8.66 -1.87 6.49
C ALA A 60 7.56 -1.36 7.43
N ARG A 61 6.30 -1.77 7.21
CA ARG A 61 5.17 -1.49 8.12
C ARG A 61 5.29 -2.20 9.48
N LEU A 62 5.91 -3.37 9.52
CA LEU A 62 6.09 -4.20 10.73
C LEU A 62 7.32 -3.81 11.56
N LYS A 63 8.33 -3.17 10.97
CA LYS A 63 9.55 -2.68 11.67
C LYS A 63 9.30 -1.60 12.74
N VAL A 64 8.05 -1.36 13.12
CA VAL A 64 7.66 -0.58 14.31
C VAL A 64 7.47 -1.51 15.52
N LYS A 65 8.56 -2.10 16.02
CA LYS A 65 8.73 -2.46 17.44
C LYS A 65 10.18 -2.90 17.71
N TRP A 66 10.92 -2.06 18.43
CA TRP A 66 11.81 -2.51 19.50
C TRP A 66 11.24 -1.91 20.79
#